data_AF-A0AAD6MGR7-F1
#
_entry.id   AF-A0AAD6MGR7-F1
#
_cell.length_a   1.000
_cell.length_b   1.000
_cell.length_c   1.000
_cell.angle_alpha   90.00
_cell.angle_beta   90.00
_cell.angle_gamma   90.00
#
_symmetry.space_group_name_H-M   'P 1'
#
loop_
_entity.id
_entity.type
_entity.pdbx_description
1 polymer ?
#
loop_
_entity_poly.entity_id
_entity_poly.type
_entity_poly.pdbx_seq_one_letter_code
_entity_poly.pdbx_strand_id
1 'polypeptide(L)'
;MFCYDVWSGIITSRCSMIFPRKKFATAVLSGKIYVAGGGSRAGATLEEYDPDTDTWRVVSNALRRRYGCLGAAVDGVFYVIGGLNIGGALGNEITRAATAGTEAYMYASSMDLFDVEARAWLRSRVVPGGGCVVAACAVAGYVYILASHAVELSFWSFDARRHGGWFGKWCRIKSPPLPAQVRLDSTVRFSCVGVENKMVLIQVRGCLDDLLRRSGRSVRGLKEGLVLIYDCISGEWSRGPDLPEVIRRGACVTVEC
;
A
#
# COMPACT_ATOMS: atom_id res chain seq x y z
N MET A 1 -11.70 14.60 -7.55
CA MET A 1 -10.76 13.58 -8.08
C MET A 1 -10.35 14.02 -9.48
N PHE A 2 -9.23 13.55 -10.04
CA PHE A 2 -8.86 13.85 -11.43
C PHE A 2 -8.67 12.55 -12.22
N CYS A 3 -9.08 12.55 -13.48
CA CYS A 3 -8.85 11.48 -14.46
C CYS A 3 -7.85 11.99 -15.49
N TYR A 4 -6.79 11.22 -15.74
CA TYR A 4 -5.79 11.50 -16.76
C TYR A 4 -5.97 10.51 -17.90
N ASP A 5 -6.24 11.02 -19.10
CA ASP A 5 -6.33 10.23 -20.32
C ASP A 5 -4.95 10.12 -20.98
N VAL A 6 -4.45 8.89 -21.14
CA VAL A 6 -3.10 8.65 -21.64
C VAL A 6 -2.91 8.92 -23.13
N TRP A 7 -4.00 8.88 -23.92
CA TRP A 7 -3.96 9.05 -25.37
C TRP A 7 -3.96 10.53 -25.77
N SER A 8 -4.78 11.32 -25.08
CA SER A 8 -4.95 12.75 -25.31
C SER A 8 -4.08 13.63 -24.40
N GLY A 9 -3.59 13.09 -23.28
CA GLY A 9 -2.86 13.83 -22.26
C GLY A 9 -3.74 14.78 -21.44
N ILE A 10 -5.07 14.68 -21.55
CA ILE A 10 -6.01 15.61 -20.92
C ILE A 10 -6.30 15.18 -19.48
N ILE A 11 -6.34 16.16 -18.57
CA ILE A 11 -6.79 15.97 -17.20
C ILE A 11 -8.21 16.50 -17.06
N THR A 12 -9.13 15.66 -16.59
CA THR A 12 -10.53 16.03 -16.31
C THR A 12 -10.84 15.92 -14.83
N SER A 13 -11.65 16.85 -14.32
CA SER A 13 -12.19 16.76 -12.96
C SER A 13 -13.27 15.70 -12.91
N ARG A 14 -13.27 14.91 -11.83
CA ARG A 14 -14.26 13.88 -11.50
C ARG A 14 -14.80 14.09 -10.09
N CYS A 15 -15.96 13.52 -9.80
CA CYS A 15 -16.58 13.60 -8.48
C CYS A 15 -15.59 13.26 -7.37
N SER A 16 -15.65 14.07 -6.31
CA SER A 16 -14.77 13.89 -5.15
C SER A 16 -15.32 12.81 -4.23
N MET A 17 -14.41 12.08 -3.57
CA MET A 17 -14.77 11.14 -2.50
C MET A 17 -15.69 11.80 -1.48
N ILE A 18 -16.62 11.03 -0.91
CA ILE A 18 -17.57 11.51 0.09
C ILE A 18 -16.81 12.00 1.32
N PHE A 19 -15.80 11.22 1.74
CA PHE A 19 -14.96 11.57 2.88
C PHE A 19 -13.49 11.79 2.46
N PRO A 20 -12.96 13.01 2.65
CA PRO A 20 -11.54 13.27 2.45
C PRO A 20 -10.66 12.37 3.33
N ARG A 21 -9.65 11.75 2.71
CA ARG A 21 -8.76 10.76 3.34
C ARG A 21 -7.34 10.90 2.81
N LYS A 22 -6.34 10.48 3.59
CA LYS A 22 -4.91 10.44 3.20
C LYS A 22 -4.31 9.11 3.59
N LYS A 23 -3.36 8.58 2.81
CA LYS A 23 -2.72 7.28 3.07
C LYS A 23 -3.74 6.14 3.28
N PHE A 24 -4.71 6.07 2.37
CA PHE A 24 -5.76 5.05 2.33
C PHE A 24 -5.34 3.89 1.41
N ALA A 25 -5.97 2.74 1.60
CA ALA A 25 -5.88 1.62 0.67
C ALA A 25 -6.77 1.90 -0.54
N THR A 26 -6.31 1.58 -1.75
CA THR A 26 -7.09 1.69 -2.99
C THR A 26 -6.84 0.47 -3.88
N ALA A 27 -7.86 0.04 -4.62
CA ALA A 27 -7.71 -0.96 -5.68
C ALA A 27 -8.83 -0.84 -6.73
N VAL A 28 -8.60 -1.37 -7.92
CA VAL A 28 -9.61 -1.47 -8.98
C VAL A 28 -10.17 -2.89 -9.01
N LEU A 29 -11.49 -3.01 -8.96
CA LEU A 29 -12.23 -4.28 -9.02
C LEU A 29 -13.48 -4.08 -9.87
N SER A 30 -13.72 -4.96 -10.82
CA SER A 30 -14.94 -4.94 -11.66
C SER A 30 -15.25 -3.58 -12.29
N GLY A 31 -14.22 -2.89 -12.79
CA GLY A 31 -14.34 -1.57 -13.42
C GLY A 31 -14.51 -0.38 -12.44
N LYS A 32 -14.47 -0.62 -11.13
CA LYS A 32 -14.71 0.39 -10.09
C LYS A 32 -13.50 0.58 -9.19
N ILE A 33 -13.40 1.75 -8.56
CA ILE A 33 -12.32 2.05 -7.61
C ILE A 33 -12.85 1.91 -6.18
N TYR A 34 -12.21 1.08 -5.37
CA TYR A 34 -12.53 0.92 -3.95
C TYR A 34 -11.50 1.60 -3.08
N VAL A 35 -11.93 2.33 -2.05
CA VAL A 35 -11.05 3.01 -1.10
C VAL A 35 -11.43 2.74 0.35
N ALA A 36 -10.44 2.45 1.20
CA ALA A 36 -10.65 2.21 2.63
C ALA A 36 -9.53 2.80 3.50
N GLY A 37 -9.88 3.17 4.73
CA GLY A 37 -8.96 3.76 5.70
C GLY A 37 -8.56 5.21 5.37
N GLY A 38 -7.42 5.63 5.90
CA GLY A 38 -6.83 6.96 5.67
C GLY A 38 -7.36 8.09 6.56
N GLY A 39 -7.88 7.75 7.74
CA GLY A 39 -8.27 8.74 8.76
C GLY A 39 -9.44 9.63 8.36
N SER A 40 -10.46 9.06 7.70
CA SER A 40 -11.68 9.80 7.37
C SER A 40 -12.37 10.28 8.66
N ARG A 41 -12.90 11.52 8.67
CA ARG A 41 -13.63 12.08 9.83
C ARG A 41 -14.91 11.29 10.14
N ALA A 42 -15.46 10.59 9.16
CA ALA A 42 -16.65 9.74 9.31
C ALA A 42 -16.34 8.31 9.80
N GLY A 43 -15.08 8.00 10.11
CA GLY A 43 -14.68 6.70 10.65
C GLY A 43 -14.13 5.74 9.60
N ALA A 44 -14.35 4.44 9.80
CA ALA A 44 -13.82 3.36 8.96
C ALA A 44 -14.77 3.10 7.78
N THR A 45 -14.85 3.98 6.80
CA THR A 45 -15.72 3.77 5.62
C THR A 45 -14.97 3.07 4.48
N LEU A 46 -15.67 2.17 3.79
CA LEU A 46 -15.32 1.64 2.48
C LEU A 46 -16.22 2.33 1.44
N GLU A 47 -15.60 3.11 0.54
CA GLU A 47 -16.29 3.78 -0.55
C GLU A 47 -15.93 3.11 -1.88
N GLU A 48 -16.89 3.05 -2.81
CA GLU A 48 -16.64 2.72 -4.21
C GLU A 48 -16.94 3.92 -5.11
N TYR A 49 -16.13 4.09 -6.15
CA TYR A 49 -16.35 5.00 -7.25
C TYR A 49 -16.72 4.23 -8.50
N ASP A 50 -17.80 4.69 -9.13
CA ASP A 50 -18.30 4.19 -10.40
C ASP A 50 -17.98 5.22 -11.50
N PRO A 51 -17.06 4.91 -12.44
CA PRO A 51 -16.65 5.85 -13.48
C PRO A 51 -17.73 6.12 -14.54
N ASP A 52 -18.69 5.19 -14.73
CA ASP A 52 -19.75 5.32 -15.72
C ASP A 52 -20.78 6.38 -15.28
N THR A 53 -21.03 6.44 -13.98
CA THR A 53 -21.96 7.42 -13.38
C THR A 53 -21.24 8.63 -12.79
N ASP A 54 -19.90 8.62 -12.71
CA ASP A 54 -19.09 9.59 -11.97
C ASP A 54 -19.60 9.80 -10.53
N THR A 55 -19.90 8.72 -9.81
CA THR A 55 -20.42 8.82 -8.43
C THR A 55 -19.62 8.00 -7.43
N TRP A 56 -19.57 8.51 -6.20
CA TRP A 56 -19.08 7.78 -5.04
C TRP A 56 -20.25 7.31 -4.19
N ARG A 57 -20.12 6.12 -3.60
CA ARG A 57 -21.05 5.62 -2.58
C ARG A 57 -20.33 4.86 -1.48
N VAL A 58 -20.87 4.92 -0.26
CA VAL A 58 -20.43 4.05 0.84
C VAL A 58 -21.03 2.67 0.61
N VAL A 59 -20.18 1.65 0.51
CA VAL A 59 -20.62 0.26 0.28
C VAL A 59 -20.51 -0.62 1.52
N SER A 60 -19.70 -0.22 2.50
CA SER A 60 -19.59 -0.91 3.79
C SER A 60 -18.86 -0.04 4.82
N ASN A 61 -18.95 -0.44 6.09
CA ASN A 61 -18.03 0.01 7.13
C ASN A 61 -16.87 -0.99 7.21
N ALA A 62 -15.64 -0.49 7.08
CA ALA A 62 -14.43 -1.27 7.29
C ALA A 62 -14.28 -1.72 8.74
N LEU A 63 -13.72 -2.92 8.92
CA LEU A 63 -13.56 -3.56 10.23
C LEU A 63 -12.68 -2.74 11.19
N ARG A 64 -11.78 -1.91 10.66
CA ARG A 64 -10.79 -1.16 11.44
C ARG A 64 -10.57 0.22 10.84
N ARG A 65 -10.33 1.20 11.72
CA ARG A 65 -9.81 2.52 11.32
C ARG A 65 -8.30 2.40 11.15
N ARG A 66 -7.83 2.51 9.90
CA ARG A 66 -6.42 2.39 9.54
C ARG A 66 -5.88 3.69 8.97
N TYR A 67 -4.60 4.00 9.23
CA TYR A 67 -3.86 5.05 8.55
C TYR A 67 -2.56 4.49 7.96
N GLY A 68 -2.26 4.77 6.69
CA GLY A 68 -1.10 4.16 6.02
C GLY A 68 -1.31 2.70 5.66
N CYS A 69 -2.55 2.27 5.44
CA CYS A 69 -2.84 0.94 4.92
C CYS A 69 -2.71 0.90 3.39
N LEU A 70 -2.55 -0.30 2.85
CA LEU A 70 -2.33 -0.56 1.43
C LEU A 70 -3.47 -1.42 0.87
N GLY A 71 -3.75 -1.26 -0.42
CA GLY A 71 -4.81 -1.97 -1.14
C GLY A 71 -4.26 -2.92 -2.18
N ALA A 72 -4.89 -4.08 -2.33
CA ALA A 72 -4.69 -4.99 -3.46
C ALA A 72 -6.03 -5.64 -3.84
N ALA A 73 -6.14 -6.15 -5.06
CA ALA A 73 -7.35 -6.74 -5.59
C ALA A 73 -7.05 -8.04 -6.36
N VAL A 74 -7.73 -9.12 -6.00
CA VAL A 74 -7.66 -10.43 -6.67
C VAL A 74 -9.03 -11.12 -6.53
N ASP A 75 -9.49 -11.79 -7.58
CA ASP A 75 -10.69 -12.66 -7.57
C ASP A 75 -11.93 -12.04 -6.90
N GLY A 76 -12.23 -10.79 -7.24
CA GLY A 76 -13.40 -10.06 -6.71
C GLY A 76 -13.28 -9.63 -5.25
N VAL A 77 -12.09 -9.74 -4.64
CA VAL A 77 -11.84 -9.38 -3.24
C VAL A 77 -10.93 -8.16 -3.16
N PHE A 78 -11.32 -7.20 -2.34
CA PHE A 78 -10.49 -6.07 -1.95
C PHE A 78 -9.74 -6.38 -0.65
N TYR A 79 -8.41 -6.34 -0.70
CA TYR A 79 -7.52 -6.61 0.43
C TYR A 79 -7.00 -5.30 1.03
N VAL A 80 -7.37 -5.02 2.29
CA VAL A 80 -6.89 -3.86 3.06
C VAL A 80 -5.82 -4.32 4.04
N ILE A 81 -4.58 -3.94 3.77
CA ILE A 81 -3.39 -4.56 4.35
C ILE A 81 -2.65 -3.56 5.24
N GLY A 82 -2.29 -3.97 6.46
CA GLY A 82 -1.37 -3.20 7.29
C GLY A 82 -1.91 -1.85 7.77
N GLY A 83 -0.99 -0.90 7.98
CA GLY A 83 -1.28 0.44 8.49
C GLY A 83 -1.28 0.52 10.02
N LEU A 84 -1.48 1.72 10.53
CA LEU A 84 -1.59 2.03 11.95
C LEU A 84 -3.05 1.99 12.38
N ASN A 85 -3.35 1.31 13.49
CA ASN A 85 -4.66 1.43 14.12
C ASN A 85 -4.79 2.82 14.75
N ILE A 86 -5.79 3.58 14.31
CA ILE A 86 -6.10 4.90 14.86
C ILE A 86 -7.41 4.76 15.65
N GLY A 87 -7.30 4.64 16.97
CA GLY A 87 -8.44 4.48 17.87
C GLY A 87 -9.51 5.55 17.64
N GLY A 88 -10.78 5.20 17.87
CA GLY A 88 -11.89 6.14 17.75
C GLY A 88 -11.91 7.08 18.95
N ALA A 89 -11.33 8.27 18.84
CA ALA A 89 -11.57 9.35 19.81
C ALA A 89 -13.01 9.88 19.63
N LEU A 90 -13.99 9.15 20.17
CA LEU A 90 -15.36 9.60 20.40
C LEU A 90 -15.82 8.99 21.72
N GLY A 91 -15.56 9.71 22.81
CA GLY A 91 -16.00 9.40 24.16
C GLY A 91 -15.49 10.47 25.11
N ASN A 92 -16.35 11.43 25.45
CA ASN A 92 -16.07 12.44 26.46
C ASN A 92 -15.97 11.76 27.83
N GLU A 93 -14.77 11.41 28.27
CA GLU A 93 -14.42 11.45 29.69
C GLU A 93 -13.03 12.04 29.83
N ILE A 94 -12.98 13.20 30.48
CA ILE A 94 -11.77 13.76 31.06
C ILE A 94 -11.35 12.77 32.16
N THR A 95 -10.54 11.78 31.80
CA THR A 95 -9.79 10.99 32.77
C THR A 95 -8.33 11.28 32.51
N ARG A 96 -7.75 12.02 33.46
CA ARG A 96 -6.36 12.48 33.48
C ARG A 96 -5.40 11.30 33.29
N ALA A 97 -4.95 11.11 32.06
CA ALA A 97 -3.72 10.38 31.74
C ALA A 97 -2.86 11.19 30.76
N ALA A 98 -2.88 12.52 30.88
CA ALA A 98 -1.87 13.39 30.30
C ALA A 98 -0.64 13.45 31.23
N THR A 99 -0.11 12.30 31.65
CA THR A 99 1.22 12.14 32.30
C THR A 99 1.52 10.65 32.47
N ALA A 100 1.94 9.99 31.38
CA ALA A 100 2.88 8.84 31.32
C ALA A 100 2.63 8.02 30.04
N GLY A 101 3.59 7.99 29.11
CA GLY A 101 3.78 6.91 28.14
C GLY A 101 2.78 6.80 26.98
N THR A 102 3.22 7.21 25.80
CA THR A 102 2.93 6.61 24.48
C THR A 102 1.71 5.67 24.39
N GLU A 103 0.53 6.19 24.02
CA GLU A 103 -0.50 5.33 23.42
C GLU A 103 0.06 4.79 22.11
N ALA A 104 0.55 3.55 22.15
CA ALA A 104 1.18 2.88 21.03
C ALA A 104 0.16 2.71 19.90
N TYR A 105 0.29 3.49 18.83
CA TYR A 105 -0.30 3.14 17.54
C TYR A 105 0.20 1.74 17.15
N MET A 106 -0.56 0.69 17.49
CA MET A 106 -0.20 -0.67 17.11
C MET A 106 -0.38 -0.82 15.60
N TYR A 107 0.65 -1.35 14.94
CA TYR A 107 0.54 -1.77 13.55
C TYR A 107 -0.58 -2.80 13.44
N ALA A 108 -1.46 -2.60 12.46
CA ALA A 108 -2.44 -3.60 12.14
C ALA A 108 -1.71 -4.74 11.42
N SER A 109 -1.26 -5.74 12.19
CA SER A 109 -0.69 -7.01 11.68
C SER A 109 -1.76 -7.89 11.06
N SER A 110 -2.58 -7.30 10.19
CA SER A 110 -3.77 -7.91 9.61
C SER A 110 -4.05 -7.41 8.21
N MET A 111 -4.68 -8.29 7.45
CA MET A 111 -5.24 -8.08 6.14
C MET A 111 -6.74 -8.34 6.24
N ASP A 112 -7.54 -7.30 6.00
CA ASP A 112 -9.01 -7.38 5.93
C ASP A 112 -9.43 -7.61 4.49
N LEU A 113 -10.40 -8.50 4.27
CA LEU A 113 -10.82 -8.95 2.95
C LEU A 113 -12.27 -8.56 2.77
N PHE A 114 -12.58 -7.75 1.76
CA PHE A 114 -13.95 -7.42 1.39
C PHE A 114 -14.32 -8.11 0.09
N ASP A 115 -15.29 -9.01 0.15
CA ASP A 115 -15.88 -9.64 -1.02
C ASP A 115 -16.87 -8.66 -1.66
N VAL A 116 -16.58 -8.24 -2.89
CA VAL A 116 -17.36 -7.21 -3.60
C VAL A 116 -18.75 -7.72 -3.98
N GLU A 117 -18.85 -8.98 -4.40
CA GLU A 117 -20.12 -9.59 -4.85
C GLU A 117 -21.03 -9.82 -3.64
N ALA A 118 -20.50 -10.44 -2.58
CA ALA A 118 -21.24 -10.68 -1.35
C ALA A 118 -21.47 -9.41 -0.51
N ARG A 119 -20.76 -8.31 -0.84
CA ARG A 119 -20.70 -7.07 -0.05
C ARG A 119 -20.41 -7.30 1.43
N ALA A 120 -19.53 -8.26 1.70
CA ALA A 120 -19.28 -8.75 3.04
C ALA A 120 -17.78 -8.81 3.33
N TRP A 121 -17.42 -8.51 4.58
CA TRP A 121 -16.07 -8.75 5.05
C TRP A 121 -15.88 -10.24 5.34
N LEU A 122 -14.87 -10.83 4.70
CA LEU A 122 -14.42 -12.18 4.99
C LEU A 122 -13.52 -12.20 6.23
N ARG A 123 -13.23 -13.40 6.73
CA ARG A 123 -12.35 -13.58 7.89
C ARG A 123 -10.96 -12.96 7.61
N SER A 124 -10.59 -11.97 8.42
CA SER A 124 -9.29 -11.32 8.39
C SER A 124 -8.15 -12.34 8.50
N ARG A 125 -7.03 -12.03 7.83
CA ARG A 125 -5.80 -12.82 7.90
C ARG A 125 -4.73 -12.05 8.66
N VAL A 126 -3.86 -12.77 9.36
CA VAL A 126 -2.68 -12.16 9.99
C VAL A 126 -1.63 -11.88 8.93
N VAL A 127 -1.03 -10.69 8.96
CA VAL A 127 0.12 -10.36 8.12
C VAL A 127 1.39 -10.89 8.81
N PRO A 128 2.20 -11.72 8.15
CA PRO A 128 3.38 -12.32 8.75
C PRO A 128 4.51 -11.30 8.99
N GLY A 129 5.43 -11.65 9.89
CA GLY A 129 6.68 -10.92 10.12
C GLY A 129 6.61 -9.81 11.18
N GLY A 130 5.43 -9.33 11.58
CA GLY A 130 5.30 -8.34 12.67
C GLY A 130 5.85 -6.94 12.36
N GLY A 131 6.25 -6.69 11.11
CA GLY A 131 6.77 -5.40 10.63
C GLY A 131 5.70 -4.50 10.01
N CYS A 132 6.10 -3.30 9.62
CA CYS A 132 5.25 -2.35 8.93
C CYS A 132 5.10 -2.77 7.46
N VAL A 133 3.89 -2.96 6.95
CA VAL A 133 3.73 -3.15 5.51
C VAL A 133 3.97 -1.81 4.80
N VAL A 134 4.97 -1.76 3.93
CA VAL A 134 5.44 -0.54 3.25
C VAL A 134 5.13 -0.52 1.76
N ALA A 135 4.81 -1.68 1.16
CA ALA A 135 4.32 -1.80 -0.21
C ALA A 135 3.42 -3.03 -0.34
N ALA A 136 2.39 -2.95 -1.18
CA ALA A 136 1.56 -4.09 -1.54
C ALA A 136 1.00 -3.94 -2.95
N CYS A 137 0.90 -5.04 -3.68
CA CYS A 137 0.28 -5.09 -5.01
C CYS A 137 -0.26 -6.51 -5.29
N ALA A 138 -1.01 -6.65 -6.37
CA ALA A 138 -1.48 -7.94 -6.86
C ALA A 138 -0.82 -8.28 -8.21
N VAL A 139 -0.40 -9.53 -8.39
CA VAL A 139 0.15 -10.06 -9.65
C VAL A 139 -0.29 -11.52 -9.80
N ALA A 140 -0.83 -11.90 -10.96
CA ALA A 140 -1.14 -13.29 -11.32
C ALA A 140 -1.92 -14.11 -10.26
N GLY A 141 -2.88 -13.50 -9.57
CA GLY A 141 -3.68 -14.17 -8.53
C GLY A 141 -3.05 -14.19 -7.13
N TYR A 142 -1.91 -13.53 -6.94
CA TYR A 142 -1.22 -13.40 -5.67
C TYR A 142 -1.22 -11.96 -5.17
N VAL A 143 -1.29 -11.79 -3.86
CA VAL A 143 -1.00 -10.52 -3.19
C VAL A 143 0.44 -10.56 -2.70
N TYR A 144 1.24 -9.58 -3.11
CA TYR A 144 2.61 -9.41 -2.67
C TYR A 144 2.71 -8.26 -1.69
N ILE A 145 3.48 -8.44 -0.61
CA ILE A 145 3.74 -7.39 0.37
C ILE A 145 5.23 -7.28 0.69
N LEU A 146 5.67 -6.05 0.91
CA LEU A 146 6.97 -5.75 1.48
C LEU A 146 6.77 -5.24 2.90
N ALA A 147 7.36 -5.94 3.87
CA ALA A 147 7.31 -5.58 5.28
C ALA A 147 8.67 -5.05 5.75
N SER A 148 8.66 -3.90 6.41
CA SER A 148 9.82 -3.29 7.04
C SER A 148 9.91 -3.64 8.51
N HIS A 149 11.07 -4.12 8.91
CA HIS A 149 11.44 -4.45 10.29
C HIS A 149 12.50 -3.47 10.78
N ALA A 150 12.94 -3.63 12.02
CA ALA A 150 13.96 -2.77 12.61
C ALA A 150 15.32 -2.83 11.86
N VAL A 151 15.64 -3.99 11.27
CA VAL A 151 16.97 -4.25 10.69
C VAL A 151 16.92 -4.87 9.29
N GLU A 152 15.75 -5.26 8.80
CA GLU A 152 15.61 -5.93 7.50
C GLU A 152 14.28 -5.62 6.81
N LEU A 153 14.21 -5.97 5.53
CA LEU A 153 12.95 -6.12 4.81
C LEU A 153 12.64 -7.61 4.63
N SER A 154 11.38 -7.97 4.79
CA SER A 154 10.88 -9.27 4.35
C SER A 154 9.81 -9.12 3.27
N PHE A 155 9.95 -9.95 2.24
CA PHE A 155 9.04 -9.98 1.10
C PHE A 155 8.19 -11.24 1.16
N TRP A 156 6.88 -11.08 0.96
CA TRP A 156 5.91 -12.16 1.12
C TRP A 156 4.91 -12.18 -0.02
N SER A 157 4.47 -13.38 -0.37
CA SER A 157 3.35 -13.61 -1.27
C SER A 157 2.22 -14.33 -0.54
N PHE A 158 0.99 -14.05 -0.94
CA PHE A 158 -0.22 -14.71 -0.48
C PHE A 158 -1.00 -15.18 -1.69
N ASP A 159 -1.29 -16.48 -1.78
CA ASP A 159 -2.15 -17.02 -2.82
C ASP A 159 -3.60 -16.58 -2.55
N ALA A 160 -4.02 -15.58 -3.32
CA ALA A 160 -5.30 -14.89 -3.18
C ALA A 160 -6.37 -15.50 -4.09
N ARG A 161 -6.04 -16.54 -4.86
CA ARG A 161 -7.02 -17.25 -5.69
C ARG A 161 -8.03 -18.00 -4.82
N ARG A 162 -9.28 -18.05 -5.29
CA ARG A 162 -10.33 -18.82 -4.62
C ARG A 162 -10.19 -20.31 -4.95
N HIS A 163 -9.75 -21.10 -3.98
CA HIS A 163 -9.72 -22.56 -4.07
C HIS A 163 -10.93 -23.11 -3.31
N GLY A 164 -12.05 -23.38 -3.99
CA GLY A 164 -13.21 -24.05 -3.36
C GLY A 164 -13.78 -23.37 -2.08
N GLY A 165 -13.61 -22.05 -1.94
CA GLY A 165 -14.07 -21.27 -0.78
C GLY A 165 -13.00 -20.96 0.27
N TRP A 166 -11.75 -21.40 0.09
CA TRP A 166 -10.60 -20.98 0.90
C TRP A 166 -9.55 -20.24 0.08
N PHE A 167 -8.76 -19.42 0.77
CA PHE A 167 -7.55 -18.78 0.21
C PHE A 167 -6.32 -19.56 0.66
N GLY A 168 -5.20 -19.35 -0.03
CA GLY A 168 -3.94 -19.99 0.34
C GLY A 168 -3.27 -19.37 1.57
N LYS A 169 -1.97 -19.59 1.68
CA LYS A 169 -1.15 -19.17 2.83
C LYS A 169 -0.14 -18.11 2.41
N TRP A 170 0.40 -17.43 3.41
CA TRP A 170 1.57 -16.57 3.22
C TRP A 170 2.83 -17.41 3.03
N CYS A 171 3.67 -17.02 2.08
CA CYS A 171 4.99 -17.57 1.83
C CYS A 171 6.04 -16.45 1.86
N ARG A 172 7.10 -16.62 2.64
CA ARG A 172 8.27 -15.71 2.57
C ARG A 172 9.02 -16.02 1.29
N ILE A 173 9.37 -14.99 0.54
CA ILE A 173 10.10 -15.10 -0.72
C ILE A 173 11.35 -14.21 -0.67
N LYS A 174 12.20 -14.31 -1.71
CA LYS A 174 13.47 -13.59 -1.79
C LYS A 174 13.24 -12.09 -1.65
N SER A 175 13.82 -11.47 -0.63
CA SER A 175 13.72 -10.02 -0.42
C SER A 175 14.42 -9.24 -1.55
N PRO A 176 13.98 -8.01 -1.85
CA PRO A 176 14.63 -7.17 -2.85
C PRO A 176 16.11 -6.91 -2.47
N PRO A 177 17.05 -6.98 -3.43
CA PRO A 177 18.46 -6.71 -3.20
C PRO A 177 18.71 -5.20 -3.09
N LEU A 178 18.32 -4.61 -1.94
CA LEU A 178 18.56 -3.20 -1.70
C LEU A 178 20.06 -2.93 -1.47
N PRO A 179 20.62 -1.85 -2.03
CA PRO A 179 21.98 -1.42 -1.71
C PRO A 179 22.15 -1.20 -0.20
N ALA A 180 23.33 -1.55 0.35
CA ALA A 180 23.63 -1.40 1.77
C ALA A 180 23.50 0.04 2.29
N GLN A 181 23.55 1.03 1.39
CA GLN A 181 23.37 2.44 1.69
C GLN A 181 21.90 2.84 1.92
N VAL A 182 20.93 1.98 1.57
CA VAL A 182 19.50 2.22 1.85
C VAL A 182 19.24 1.95 3.33
N ARG A 183 19.18 3.01 4.13
CA ARG A 183 18.77 2.92 5.53
C ARG A 183 17.27 2.72 5.63
N LEU A 184 16.84 1.63 6.26
CA LEU A 184 15.45 1.36 6.59
C LEU A 184 15.00 2.22 7.78
N ASP A 185 14.94 3.53 7.57
CA ASP A 185 14.37 4.48 8.53
C ASP A 185 13.02 5.01 8.02
N SER A 186 12.41 5.89 8.82
CA SER A 186 11.11 6.49 8.51
C SER A 186 11.08 7.34 7.22
N THR A 187 12.23 7.57 6.58
CA THR A 187 12.35 8.36 5.34
C THR A 187 12.19 7.54 4.07
N VAL A 188 12.37 6.22 4.14
CA VAL A 188 12.23 5.35 2.97
C VAL A 188 10.75 5.12 2.64
N ARG A 189 10.42 5.16 1.35
CA ARG A 189 9.08 4.91 0.82
C ARG A 189 9.18 4.03 -0.40
N PHE A 190 8.32 3.03 -0.44
CA PHE A 190 8.17 2.14 -1.58
C PHE A 190 6.80 2.34 -2.21
N SER A 191 6.74 2.15 -3.51
CA SER A 191 5.51 1.91 -4.26
C SER A 191 5.72 0.63 -5.06
N CYS A 192 4.67 -0.17 -5.25
CA CYS A 192 4.78 -1.33 -6.10
C CYS A 192 3.53 -1.54 -6.94
N VAL A 193 3.72 -2.16 -8.09
CA VAL A 193 2.69 -2.44 -9.08
C VAL A 193 2.98 -3.75 -9.78
N GLY A 194 1.91 -4.46 -10.15
CA GLY A 194 1.99 -5.62 -11.03
C GLY A 194 1.96 -5.22 -12.49
N VAL A 195 2.81 -5.84 -13.30
CA VAL A 195 2.79 -5.76 -14.76
C VAL A 195 2.93 -7.18 -15.28
N GLU A 196 1.89 -7.72 -15.89
CA GLU A 196 1.83 -9.13 -16.33
C GLU A 196 2.23 -10.12 -15.21
N ASN A 197 3.37 -10.81 -15.38
CA ASN A 197 3.95 -11.76 -14.44
C ASN A 197 5.10 -11.15 -13.60
N LYS A 198 5.22 -9.83 -13.56
CA LYS A 198 6.29 -9.12 -12.86
C LYS A 198 5.71 -8.18 -11.81
N MET A 199 6.44 -8.04 -10.71
CA MET A 199 6.20 -6.99 -9.73
C MET A 199 7.32 -5.94 -9.85
N VAL A 200 6.92 -4.69 -10.05
CA VAL A 200 7.85 -3.55 -10.08
C VAL A 200 7.80 -2.87 -8.73
N LEU A 201 8.93 -2.83 -8.04
CA LEU A 201 9.15 -2.14 -6.77
C LEU A 201 9.94 -0.86 -7.03
N ILE A 202 9.38 0.26 -6.62
CA ILE A 202 9.96 1.58 -6.83
C ILE A 202 10.26 2.20 -5.47
N GLN A 203 11.50 2.58 -5.24
CA GLN A 203 11.87 3.40 -4.09
C GLN A 203 11.62 4.88 -4.40
N VAL A 204 10.55 5.45 -3.84
CA VAL A 204 10.09 6.81 -4.15
C VAL A 204 10.59 7.86 -3.15
N ARG A 205 11.31 7.42 -2.11
CA ARG A 205 12.09 8.27 -1.21
C ARG A 205 13.06 7.39 -0.40
N GLY A 206 14.23 7.91 -0.09
CA GLY A 206 15.23 7.36 0.83
C GLY A 206 16.50 8.16 0.63
N CYS A 207 16.90 8.96 1.62
CA CYS A 207 18.08 9.81 1.47
C CYS A 207 19.33 8.92 1.54
N LEU A 208 20.08 8.77 0.44
CA LEU A 208 21.47 8.34 0.52
C LEU A 208 22.38 9.45 1.13
N ASP A 209 21.85 10.67 1.31
CA ASP A 209 22.64 11.89 1.51
C ASP A 209 22.64 12.46 2.95
N ASP A 210 21.82 11.97 3.91
CA ASP A 210 21.79 12.59 5.25
C ASP A 210 23.00 12.23 6.13
N LEU A 211 23.83 11.26 5.72
CA LEU A 211 25.11 10.96 6.36
C LEU A 211 26.33 11.61 5.71
N LEU A 212 26.32 11.84 4.39
CA LEU A 212 27.48 12.41 3.68
C LEU A 212 27.64 13.91 3.98
N ARG A 213 26.58 14.57 4.44
CA ARG A 213 26.66 15.95 4.96
C ARG A 213 27.52 16.09 6.22
N ARG A 214 27.72 15.01 7.00
CA ARG A 214 28.60 15.02 8.18
C ARG A 214 30.04 14.58 7.89
N SER A 215 30.33 14.07 6.70
CA SER A 215 31.66 13.52 6.36
C SER A 215 32.47 14.34 5.35
N GLY A 216 31.96 15.52 4.92
CA GLY A 216 32.71 16.44 4.06
C GLY A 216 33.04 15.89 2.66
N ARG A 217 32.43 14.76 2.24
CA ARG A 217 32.63 14.19 0.91
C ARG A 217 31.66 14.83 -0.09
N SER A 218 32.20 15.39 -1.17
CA SER A 218 31.46 16.13 -2.22
C SER A 218 30.79 15.23 -3.27
N VAL A 219 30.89 13.91 -3.15
CA VAL A 219 30.29 12.97 -4.10
C VAL A 219 28.85 12.70 -3.68
N ARG A 220 27.89 13.18 -4.48
CA ARG A 220 26.45 12.92 -4.33
C ARG A 220 26.24 11.40 -4.25
N GLY A 221 25.63 10.88 -3.19
CA GLY A 221 25.16 9.50 -3.16
C GLY A 221 24.05 9.30 -4.20
N LEU A 222 23.81 8.08 -4.70
CA LEU A 222 22.77 7.80 -5.71
C LEU A 222 21.47 8.55 -5.38
N LYS A 223 21.12 9.52 -6.24
CA LYS A 223 19.95 10.41 -6.12
C LYS A 223 18.73 9.90 -6.89
N GLU A 224 18.73 8.62 -7.22
CA GLU A 224 17.81 8.04 -8.21
C GLU A 224 16.72 7.20 -7.51
N GLY A 225 15.51 7.22 -8.08
CA GLY A 225 14.42 6.37 -7.62
C GLY A 225 14.67 4.94 -8.09
N LEU A 226 15.29 4.11 -7.25
CA LEU A 226 15.65 2.73 -7.58
C LEU A 226 14.42 1.93 -8.04
N VAL A 227 14.53 1.31 -9.21
CA VAL A 227 13.51 0.39 -9.74
C VAL A 227 14.03 -1.04 -9.70
N LEU A 228 13.34 -1.89 -8.96
CA LEU A 228 13.61 -3.33 -8.89
C LEU A 228 12.42 -4.10 -9.47
N ILE A 229 12.71 -5.15 -10.24
CA ILE A 229 11.71 -5.97 -10.90
C ILE A 229 11.85 -7.40 -10.39
N TYR A 230 10.77 -7.91 -9.79
CA TYR A 230 10.66 -9.31 -9.39
C TYR A 230 9.90 -10.08 -10.46
N ASP A 231 10.49 -11.13 -11.00
CA ASP A 231 9.83 -12.04 -11.92
C ASP A 231 9.12 -13.15 -11.13
N CYS A 232 7.78 -13.19 -11.22
CA CYS A 232 6.98 -14.13 -10.45
C CYS A 232 7.10 -15.59 -10.93
N ILE A 233 7.65 -15.83 -12.14
CA ILE A 233 7.86 -17.18 -12.67
C ILE A 233 9.22 -17.72 -12.22
N SER A 234 10.29 -16.95 -12.43
CA SER A 234 11.64 -17.40 -12.06
C SER A 234 11.94 -17.22 -10.57
N GLY A 235 11.20 -16.34 -9.90
CA GLY A 235 11.42 -16.01 -8.49
C GLY A 235 12.65 -15.12 -8.27
N GLU A 236 13.15 -14.47 -9.32
CA GLU A 236 14.40 -13.71 -9.32
C GLU A 236 14.17 -12.20 -9.44
N TRP A 237 15.11 -11.45 -8.85
CA TRP A 237 15.14 -9.99 -8.90
C TRP A 237 16.09 -9.51 -9.98
N SER A 238 15.69 -8.43 -10.65
CA SER A 238 16.52 -7.68 -11.60
C SER A 238 16.36 -6.18 -11.36
N ARG A 239 17.25 -5.37 -11.93
CA ARG A 239 17.19 -3.90 -11.86
C ARG A 239 16.57 -3.36 -13.14
N GLY A 240 15.56 -2.50 -12.98
CA GLY A 240 14.97 -1.73 -14.07
C GLY A 240 15.68 -0.38 -14.28
N PRO A 241 15.24 0.40 -15.27
CA PRO A 241 15.70 1.78 -15.41
C PRO A 241 15.23 2.61 -14.23
N ASP A 242 16.14 3.37 -13.61
CA ASP A 242 15.81 4.19 -12.45
C ASP A 242 14.94 5.40 -12.82
N LEU A 243 14.15 5.87 -11.86
CA LEU A 243 13.26 7.01 -12.07
C LEU A 243 14.00 8.36 -11.92
N PRO A 244 13.51 9.41 -12.65
CA PRO A 244 14.02 10.77 -12.52
C PRO A 244 13.94 11.34 -11.09
N GLU A 245 14.87 12.22 -10.72
CA GLU A 245 15.04 12.79 -9.37
C GLU A 245 13.83 13.60 -8.84
N VAL A 246 12.86 13.94 -9.71
CA VAL A 246 11.75 14.85 -9.40
C VAL A 246 10.61 14.14 -8.66
N ILE A 247 10.51 12.81 -8.75
CA ILE A 247 9.37 12.07 -8.20
C ILE A 247 9.52 11.91 -6.69
N ARG A 248 8.81 12.76 -5.93
CA ARG A 248 8.75 12.71 -4.47
C ARG A 248 7.36 12.28 -4.04
N ARG A 249 7.24 11.13 -3.36
CA ARG A 249 5.96 10.56 -2.85
C ARG A 249 4.96 10.23 -3.98
N GLY A 250 5.36 9.34 -4.88
CA GLY A 250 4.53 8.81 -5.93
C GLY A 250 3.73 7.57 -5.52
N ALA A 251 2.60 7.38 -6.18
CA ALA A 251 1.93 6.09 -6.31
C ALA A 251 2.17 5.58 -7.73
N CYS A 252 2.28 4.27 -7.92
CA CYS A 252 2.36 3.67 -9.24
C CYS A 252 1.05 2.96 -9.59
N VAL A 253 0.74 2.98 -10.89
CA VAL A 253 -0.35 2.24 -11.52
C VAL A 253 0.18 1.70 -12.85
N THR A 254 -0.34 0.56 -13.28
CA THR A 254 -0.05 0.01 -14.59
C THR A 254 -1.14 0.44 -15.55
N VAL A 255 -0.76 0.76 -16.79
CA VAL A 255 -1.68 1.06 -17.88
C VAL A 255 -1.31 0.09 -19.00
N GLU A 256 -2.26 -0.75 -19.38
CA GLU A 256 -2.14 -1.59 -20.56
C GLU A 256 -2.69 -0.79 -21.75
N CYS A 257 -1.88 -0.64 -22.78
CA CYS A 257 -2.20 0.11 -24.00
C CYS A 257 -2.47 -0.85 -25.17
#